data_AF-A0A7J7J637-F1
#
_entry.id   AF-A0A7J7J637-F1
#
_cell.length_a   1.000
_cell.length_b   1.000
_cell.length_c   1.000
_cell.angle_alpha   90.00
_cell.angle_beta   90.00
_cell.angle_gamma   90.00
#
_symmetry.space_group_name_H-M   'P 1'
#
loop_
_entity.id
_entity.type
_entity.pdbx_description
1 polymer ?
#
loop_
_entity_poly.entity_id
_entity_poly.type
_entity_poly.pdbx_seq_one_letter_code
_entity_poly.pdbx_strand_id
1 'polypeptide(L)'
;MIYFTKFVHYNRFGRHLKSYEVVKGMVENLPALIPANSVDYVVCTYVLCSVKDVQEALRNIHYVLKPGGKFCYLEHTRSKDLIMRTYQTIVTPIFYVILNGCHYNREPHSSIEESGLFRETVFYLQLATSLPFYHPERTQASLLYSHQVS
;
A
#
# COMPACT_ATOMS: atom_id res chain seq x y z
N MET A 1 14.06 3.73 -0.96
CA MET A 1 13.63 5.04 -1.50
C MET A 1 12.49 4.74 -2.47
N ILE A 2 11.25 4.80 -2.00
CA ILE A 2 10.08 4.49 -2.82
C ILE A 2 9.73 5.76 -3.58
N TYR A 3 9.91 5.71 -4.90
CA TYR A 3 9.60 6.80 -5.79
C TYR A 3 8.08 6.99 -5.86
N PHE A 4 7.54 8.06 -5.27
CA PHE A 4 6.19 8.57 -5.56
C PHE A 4 6.11 9.26 -6.95
N THR A 5 6.90 8.86 -7.94
CA THR A 5 7.04 9.60 -9.22
C THR A 5 6.34 8.96 -10.41
N LYS A 6 5.48 7.95 -10.24
CA LYS A 6 4.76 7.35 -11.38
C LYS A 6 3.32 6.93 -11.10
N PHE A 7 2.54 7.80 -10.47
CA PHE A 7 1.08 7.86 -10.75
C PHE A 7 0.78 9.03 -11.69
N VAL A 8 1.51 9.09 -12.80
CA VAL A 8 1.16 9.96 -13.92
C VAL A 8 0.42 9.12 -14.95
N HIS A 9 -0.89 9.30 -14.94
CA HIS A 9 -1.80 9.23 -16.09
C HIS A 9 -2.13 7.86 -16.72
N TYR A 10 -3.30 7.33 -16.36
CA TYR A 10 -4.20 6.73 -17.35
C TYR A 10 -5.65 7.02 -16.96
N ASN A 11 -6.18 8.15 -17.42
CA ASN A 11 -7.59 8.50 -17.22
C ASN A 11 -8.36 8.20 -18.51
N ARG A 12 -9.11 7.09 -18.54
CA ARG A 12 -10.00 6.72 -19.65
C ARG A 12 -11.24 7.63 -19.76
N PHE A 13 -11.42 8.58 -18.82
CA PHE A 13 -12.61 9.42 -18.66
C PHE A 13 -12.42 10.92 -18.94
N GLY A 14 -11.32 11.34 -19.59
CA GLY A 14 -11.19 12.70 -20.15
C GLY A 14 -11.14 13.86 -19.13
N ARG A 15 -10.96 13.59 -17.83
CA ARG A 15 -10.71 14.65 -16.83
C ARG A 15 -9.21 14.81 -16.61
N HIS A 16 -8.67 15.95 -17.04
CA HIS A 16 -7.29 16.33 -16.72
C HIS A 16 -7.17 16.62 -15.21
N LEU A 17 -6.13 16.11 -14.56
CA LEU A 17 -5.74 16.58 -13.23
C LEU A 17 -5.48 18.09 -13.32
N LYS A 18 -6.17 18.89 -12.51
CA LYS A 18 -6.05 20.35 -12.57
C LYS A 18 -4.70 20.84 -12.02
N SER A 19 -4.13 20.11 -11.06
CA SER A 19 -2.84 20.38 -10.43
C SER A 19 -2.27 19.12 -9.79
N TYR A 20 -0.95 19.06 -9.63
CA TYR A 20 -0.26 18.04 -8.86
C TYR A 20 0.96 18.64 -8.19
N GLU A 21 1.30 18.13 -7.02
CA GLU A 21 2.54 18.44 -6.31
C GLU A 21 3.27 17.13 -6.03
N VAL A 22 4.59 17.14 -6.22
CA VAL A 22 5.43 15.97 -5.94
C VAL A 22 6.27 16.27 -4.70
N VAL A 23 5.94 15.60 -3.60
CA VAL A 23 6.71 15.67 -2.36
C VAL A 23 7.62 14.45 -2.27
N LYS A 24 8.93 14.67 -2.17
CA LYS A 24 9.90 13.59 -1.99
C LYS A 24 10.00 13.24 -0.51
N GLY A 25 9.72 11.99 -0.15
CA GLY A 25 9.77 11.54 1.24
C GLY A 25 9.64 10.04 1.43
N MET A 26 9.76 9.61 2.67
CA MET A 26 9.42 8.25 3.13
C MET A 26 8.07 8.30 3.85
N VAL A 27 7.32 7.20 3.82
CA VAL A 27 6.02 7.13 4.50
C VAL A 27 6.19 7.29 6.01
N GLU A 28 7.30 6.77 6.54
CA GLU A 28 7.76 6.91 7.92
C GLU A 28 8.00 8.38 8.33
N ASN A 29 8.09 9.32 7.37
CA ASN A 29 8.29 10.75 7.64
C ASN A 29 7.13 11.64 7.14
N LEU A 30 5.95 11.08 6.86
CA LEU A 30 4.80 11.87 6.40
C LEU A 30 4.43 13.04 7.33
N PRO A 31 4.44 12.91 8.67
CA PRO A 31 4.05 14.02 9.55
C PRO A 31 4.91 15.28 9.41
N ALA A 32 6.16 15.17 8.93
CA ALA A 32 7.03 16.30 8.66
C ALA A 32 6.77 16.96 7.28
N LEU A 33 6.02 16.28 6.40
CA LEU A 33 5.82 16.66 5.01
C LEU A 33 4.38 17.11 4.73
N ILE A 34 3.42 16.52 5.42
CA ILE A 34 1.98 16.70 5.19
C ILE A 34 1.29 16.96 6.54
N PRO A 35 0.46 18.01 6.67
CA PRO A 35 -0.23 18.31 7.92
C PRO A 35 -1.21 17.20 8.34
N ALA A 36 -1.46 17.11 9.64
CA ALA A 36 -2.51 16.24 10.18
C ALA A 36 -3.87 16.54 9.55
N ASN A 37 -4.70 15.52 9.35
CA ASN A 37 -6.10 15.67 8.91
C ASN A 37 -6.26 16.56 7.66
N SER A 38 -5.34 16.48 6.70
CA SER A 38 -5.32 17.38 5.55
C SER A 38 -5.70 16.71 4.23
N VAL A 39 -5.63 15.38 4.15
CA VAL A 39 -5.92 14.64 2.92
C VAL A 39 -7.21 13.83 3.02
N ASP A 40 -8.00 13.83 1.94
CA ASP A 40 -9.24 13.06 1.84
C ASP A 40 -8.98 11.59 1.50
N TYR A 41 -7.94 11.33 0.71
CA TYR A 41 -7.58 10.00 0.23
C TYR A 41 -6.06 9.80 0.29
N VAL A 42 -5.63 8.63 0.75
CA VAL A 42 -4.27 8.12 0.56
C VAL A 42 -4.35 6.91 -0.35
N VAL A 43 -3.59 6.93 -1.43
CA VAL A 43 -3.44 5.79 -2.35
C VAL A 43 -2.02 5.24 -2.23
N CYS A 44 -1.92 3.94 -1.99
CA CYS A 44 -0.68 3.26 -1.70
C CYS A 44 -0.54 2.04 -2.60
N THR A 45 0.56 1.92 -3.33
CA THR A 45 0.76 0.80 -4.27
C THR A 45 2.15 0.22 -4.15
N TYR A 46 2.26 -1.03 -3.69
CA TYR A 46 3.52 -1.73 -3.48
C TYR A 46 4.51 -0.94 -2.60
N VAL A 47 4.01 -0.28 -1.55
CA VAL A 47 4.80 0.54 -0.63
C VAL A 47 4.94 -0.19 0.71
N LEU A 48 3.86 -0.73 1.27
CA LEU A 48 3.87 -1.35 2.61
C LEU A 48 4.76 -2.60 2.67
N CYS A 49 5.03 -3.22 1.53
CA CYS A 49 5.98 -4.32 1.45
C CYS A 49 7.45 -3.91 1.67
N SER A 50 7.80 -2.64 1.46
CA SER A 50 9.19 -2.16 1.43
C SER A 50 9.52 -1.13 2.52
N VAL A 51 8.51 -0.66 3.27
CA VAL A 51 8.74 0.12 4.50
C VAL A 51 9.45 -0.70 5.57
N LYS A 52 10.18 -0.02 6.45
CA LYS A 52 10.88 -0.65 7.57
C LYS A 52 9.92 -1.16 8.62
N ASP A 53 8.96 -0.31 8.99
CA ASP A 53 7.91 -0.61 9.97
C ASP A 53 6.54 -0.31 9.34
N VAL A 54 5.74 -1.36 9.16
CA VAL A 54 4.39 -1.25 8.59
C VAL A 54 3.46 -0.51 9.54
N GLN A 55 3.55 -0.78 10.85
CA GLN A 55 2.67 -0.16 11.83
C GLN A 55 2.95 1.34 11.97
N GLU A 56 4.22 1.74 11.90
CA GLU A 56 4.59 3.16 11.82
C GLU A 56 4.05 3.82 10.55
N ALA A 57 4.22 3.17 9.39
CA ALA A 57 3.69 3.66 8.13
C ALA A 57 2.16 3.84 8.18
N LEU A 58 1.43 2.90 8.77
CA LEU A 58 -0.03 2.97 8.94
C LEU A 58 -0.46 4.12 9.86
N ARG A 59 0.24 4.32 10.99
CA ARG A 59 0.00 5.48 11.88
C ARG A 59 0.20 6.80 11.16
N ASN A 60 1.23 6.90 10.34
CA ASN A 60 1.53 8.10 9.57
C ASN A 60 0.52 8.37 8.44
N ILE A 61 0.05 7.31 7.77
CA ILE A 61 -1.04 7.40 6.79
C ILE A 61 -2.33 7.86 7.48
N HIS A 62 -2.64 7.30 8.65
CA HIS A 62 -3.81 7.71 9.44
C HIS A 62 -3.71 9.16 9.92
N TYR A 63 -2.52 9.60 10.37
CA TYR A 63 -2.26 10.97 10.82
C TYR A 63 -2.63 12.04 9.78
N VAL A 64 -2.26 11.82 8.51
CA VAL A 64 -2.52 12.80 7.46
C VAL A 64 -3.97 12.77 6.98
N LEU A 65 -4.67 11.65 7.14
CA LEU A 65 -6.06 11.50 6.71
C LEU A 65 -7.00 12.33 7.57
N LYS A 66 -7.91 13.06 6.92
CA LYS A 66 -9.05 13.70 7.58
C LYS A 66 -9.90 12.67 8.35
N PRO A 67 -10.69 13.10 9.35
CA PRO A 67 -11.79 12.29 9.87
C PRO A 67 -12.67 11.78 8.72
N GLY A 68 -12.86 10.46 8.63
CA GLY A 68 -13.62 9.81 7.55
C GLY A 68 -12.91 9.74 6.19
N GLY A 69 -11.63 10.15 6.12
CA GLY A 69 -10.79 9.98 4.94
C GLY A 69 -10.56 8.51 4.59
N LYS A 70 -10.18 8.23 3.34
CA LYS A 70 -10.06 6.85 2.83
C LYS A 70 -8.63 6.46 2.52
N PHE A 71 -8.26 5.26 2.90
CA PHE A 71 -7.00 4.64 2.57
C PHE A 71 -7.21 3.54 1.53
N CYS A 72 -6.65 3.70 0.33
CA CYS A 72 -6.71 2.71 -0.74
C CYS A 72 -5.33 2.08 -0.86
N TYR A 73 -5.25 0.75 -0.91
CA TYR A 73 -3.97 0.08 -1.17
C TYR A 73 -4.07 -0.97 -2.26
N LEU A 74 -2.97 -1.16 -2.97
CA LEU A 74 -2.69 -2.25 -3.90
C LEU A 74 -1.34 -2.84 -3.52
N GLU A 75 -1.34 -3.99 -2.87
CA GLU A 75 -0.12 -4.62 -2.36
C GLU A 75 -0.05 -6.06 -2.85
N HIS A 76 1.16 -6.59 -2.97
CA HIS A 76 1.27 -8.05 -3.03
C HIS A 76 0.98 -8.63 -1.65
N THR A 77 0.40 -9.81 -1.63
CA THR A 77 0.07 -10.51 -0.38
C THR A 77 0.75 -11.86 -0.33
N ARG A 78 0.95 -12.33 0.90
CA ARG A 78 1.39 -13.69 1.09
C ARG A 78 0.32 -14.65 0.58
N SER A 79 0.76 -15.66 -0.14
CA SER A 79 -0.12 -16.70 -0.68
C SER A 79 -0.77 -17.49 0.45
N LYS A 80 -1.98 -18.02 0.21
CA LYS A 80 -2.61 -19.02 1.08
C LYS A 80 -2.09 -20.44 0.82
N ASP A 81 -1.62 -20.71 -0.41
CA ASP A 81 -0.99 -21.98 -0.79
C ASP A 81 0.40 -22.17 -0.16
N LEU A 82 0.64 -23.33 0.45
CA LEU A 82 1.85 -23.65 1.21
C LEU A 82 3.13 -23.66 0.35
N ILE A 83 3.06 -24.21 -0.87
CA ILE A 83 4.19 -24.28 -1.80
C ILE A 83 4.61 -22.85 -2.16
N MET A 84 3.63 -22.00 -2.47
CA MET A 84 3.87 -20.61 -2.81
C MET A 84 4.34 -19.77 -1.62
N ARG A 85 3.86 -20.02 -0.40
CA ARG A 85 4.40 -19.36 0.82
C ARG A 85 5.87 -19.67 1.03
N THR A 86 6.26 -20.92 0.79
CA THR A 86 7.66 -21.36 0.87
C THR A 86 8.49 -20.67 -0.20
N TYR A 87 8.02 -20.66 -1.45
CA TYR A 87 8.66 -19.94 -2.54
C TYR A 87 8.84 -18.44 -2.24
N GLN A 88 7.78 -17.75 -1.79
CA GLN A 88 7.84 -16.33 -1.42
C GLN A 88 8.92 -16.08 -0.36
N THR A 89 9.01 -16.94 0.65
CA THR A 89 10.01 -16.81 1.71
C THR A 89 11.43 -17.00 1.17
N ILE A 90 11.65 -18.00 0.30
CA ILE A 90 12.97 -18.28 -0.30
C ILE A 90 13.44 -17.13 -1.18
N VAL A 91 12.56 -16.53 -1.98
CA VAL A 91 12.96 -15.44 -2.91
C VAL A 91 12.99 -14.07 -2.25
N THR A 92 12.44 -13.92 -1.04
CA THR A 92 12.37 -12.64 -0.33
C THR A 92 13.73 -11.95 -0.17
N PRO A 93 14.83 -12.62 0.22
CA PRO A 93 16.15 -11.97 0.32
C PRO A 93 16.62 -11.37 -1.02
N ILE A 94 16.34 -12.05 -2.13
CA ILE A 94 16.66 -11.54 -3.47
C ILE A 94 15.82 -10.30 -3.73
N PHE A 95 14.50 -10.37 -3.54
CA PHE A 95 13.58 -9.27 -3.80
C PHE A 95 13.82 -8.08 -2.88
N TYR A 96 14.27 -8.31 -1.65
CA TYR A 96 14.70 -7.26 -0.73
C TYR A 96 15.84 -6.45 -1.34
N VAL A 97 16.83 -7.10 -1.96
CA VAL A 97 17.96 -6.42 -2.61
C VAL A 97 17.54 -5.74 -3.92
N ILE A 98 16.81 -6.44 -4.79
CA ILE A 98 16.53 -5.96 -6.16
C ILE A 98 15.29 -5.03 -6.26
N LEU A 99 14.36 -5.10 -5.31
CA LEU A 99 13.12 -4.31 -5.27
C LEU A 99 13.09 -3.36 -4.06
N ASN A 100 14.21 -2.73 -3.74
CA ASN A 100 14.30 -1.63 -2.77
C ASN A 100 13.75 -1.95 -1.36
N GLY A 101 14.04 -3.14 -0.83
CA GLY A 101 13.64 -3.54 0.52
C GLY A 101 12.32 -4.31 0.58
N CYS A 102 11.78 -4.74 -0.56
CA CYS A 102 10.54 -5.49 -0.64
C CYS A 102 10.61 -6.83 0.10
N HIS A 103 9.69 -7.02 1.06
CA HIS A 103 9.45 -8.29 1.74
C HIS A 103 8.31 -9.02 1.06
N TYR A 104 8.62 -9.87 0.08
CA TYR A 104 7.60 -10.52 -0.75
C TYR A 104 6.67 -11.48 0.02
N ASN A 105 7.14 -12.00 1.15
CA ASN A 105 6.38 -12.88 2.04
C ASN A 105 5.59 -12.14 3.13
N ARG A 106 5.52 -10.80 3.09
CA ARG A 106 4.79 -9.98 4.06
C ARG A 106 3.27 -10.07 3.84
N GLU A 107 2.50 -9.89 4.91
CA GLU A 107 1.03 -9.81 4.89
C GLU A 107 0.58 -8.41 5.34
N PRO A 108 0.57 -7.39 4.46
CA PRO A 108 0.19 -6.03 4.84
C PRO A 108 -1.25 -5.91 5.35
N HIS A 109 -2.17 -6.72 4.81
CA HIS A 109 -3.58 -6.71 5.20
C HIS A 109 -3.77 -7.08 6.68
N SER A 110 -3.12 -8.14 7.16
CA SER A 110 -3.15 -8.53 8.57
C SER A 110 -2.63 -7.40 9.47
N SER A 111 -1.53 -6.73 9.07
CA SER A 111 -1.02 -5.56 9.81
C SER A 111 -2.01 -4.39 9.84
N ILE A 112 -2.78 -4.20 8.76
CA ILE A 112 -3.82 -3.17 8.70
C ILE A 112 -4.99 -3.49 9.62
N GLU A 113 -5.48 -4.72 9.61
CA GLU A 113 -6.55 -5.19 10.52
C GLU A 113 -6.12 -5.04 11.99
N GLU A 114 -4.91 -5.53 12.31
CA GLU A 114 -4.34 -5.46 13.66
C GLU A 114 -4.12 -4.03 14.16
N SER A 115 -3.92 -3.05 13.26
CA SER A 115 -3.72 -1.66 13.65
C SER A 115 -4.95 -1.05 14.32
N GLY A 116 -6.15 -1.54 14.02
CA GLY A 116 -7.42 -0.96 14.47
C GLY A 116 -7.71 0.45 13.94
N LEU A 117 -6.85 1.01 13.07
CA LEU A 117 -6.94 2.39 12.56
C LEU A 117 -7.96 2.55 11.42
N PHE A 118 -8.35 1.44 10.79
CA PHE A 118 -9.16 1.45 9.59
C PHE A 118 -10.34 0.47 9.71
N ARG A 119 -11.50 0.87 9.18
CA ARG A 119 -12.66 0.00 8.97
C ARG A 119 -12.77 -0.42 7.52
N GLU A 120 -13.12 -1.68 7.32
CA GLU A 120 -13.05 -2.31 6.02
C GLU A 120 -14.29 -2.13 5.15
N THR A 121 -14.04 -1.92 3.86
CA THR A 121 -14.97 -2.30 2.78
C THR A 121 -14.13 -2.92 1.68
N VAL A 122 -13.94 -4.23 1.78
CA VAL A 122 -13.00 -4.94 0.91
C VAL A 122 -13.59 -5.12 -0.49
N PHE A 123 -12.86 -4.65 -1.50
CA PHE A 123 -13.09 -5.01 -2.90
C PHE A 123 -11.85 -5.75 -3.39
N TYR A 124 -11.91 -7.09 -3.42
CA TYR A 124 -10.81 -7.88 -3.96
C TYR A 124 -10.71 -7.67 -5.47
N LEU A 125 -9.71 -6.91 -5.92
CA LEU A 125 -9.32 -6.87 -7.32
C LEU A 125 -8.28 -7.96 -7.56
N GLN A 126 -8.70 -9.08 -8.14
CA GLN A 126 -7.80 -10.15 -8.53
C GLN A 126 -7.20 -9.82 -9.90
N LEU A 127 -6.02 -9.20 -9.89
CA LEU A 127 -5.28 -8.92 -11.12
C LEU A 127 -4.61 -10.22 -11.58
N ALA A 128 -5.24 -10.90 -12.54
CA ALA A 128 -4.60 -11.98 -13.29
C ALA A 128 -3.52 -11.37 -14.19
N THR A 129 -2.28 -11.34 -13.72
CA THR A 129 -1.13 -11.02 -14.57
C THR A 129 -0.65 -12.31 -15.23
N SER A 130 -0.32 -12.26 -16.51
CA SER A 130 0.06 -13.41 -17.33
C SER A 130 1.51 -13.88 -17.10
N LEU A 131 2.14 -13.51 -15.98
CA LEU A 131 3.52 -13.86 -15.69
C LEU A 131 3.55 -15.16 -14.87
N PRO A 132 4.32 -16.19 -15.27
CA PRO A 132 4.32 -17.51 -14.61
C PRO A 132 4.78 -17.46 -13.14
N PHE A 133 5.48 -16.39 -12.74
CA PHE A 133 5.89 -16.11 -11.36
C PHE A 133 4.99 -15.10 -10.65
N TYR A 134 3.80 -14.85 -11.18
CA TYR A 134 2.82 -13.92 -10.65
C TYR A 134 1.42 -14.55 -10.76
N HIS A 135 1.04 -15.34 -9.75
CA HIS A 135 -0.27 -15.97 -9.68
C HIS A 135 -1.32 -14.90 -9.31
N PRO A 136 -2.55 -14.98 -9.87
CA PRO A 136 -3.63 -14.02 -9.62
C PRO A 136 -3.95 -13.78 -8.13
N GLU A 137 -3.71 -14.76 -7.26
CA GLU A 137 -3.92 -14.63 -5.80
C GLU A 137 -2.84 -13.81 -5.07
N ARG A 138 -1.87 -13.23 -5.78
CA ARG A 138 -0.68 -12.60 -5.19
C ARG A 138 -0.77 -11.09 -5.04
N THR A 139 -1.88 -10.47 -5.44
CA THR A 139 -2.08 -9.02 -5.29
C THR A 139 -3.45 -8.77 -4.72
N GLN A 140 -3.50 -8.06 -3.60
CA GLN A 140 -4.72 -7.59 -2.97
C GLN A 140 -4.82 -6.08 -3.17
N ALA A 141 -5.93 -5.66 -3.76
CA ALA A 141 -6.39 -4.28 -3.68
C ALA A 141 -7.50 -4.21 -2.64
N SER A 142 -7.54 -3.15 -1.84
CA SER A 142 -8.67 -2.88 -0.95
C SER A 142 -8.85 -1.36 -0.77
N LEU A 143 -10.10 -0.97 -0.47
CA LEU A 143 -10.46 0.39 -0.08
C LEU A 143 -10.89 0.37 1.39
N LEU A 144 -10.24 1.18 2.22
CA LEU A 144 -10.46 1.25 3.65
C LEU A 144 -10.87 2.64 4.09
N TYR A 145 -11.65 2.72 5.15
CA TYR A 145 -12.08 3.97 5.76
C TYR A 145 -11.28 4.21 7.05
N SER A 146 -10.74 5.42 7.22
CA SER A 146 -10.09 5.80 8.48
C SER A 146 -11.12 5.81 9.61
N HIS A 147 -10.86 5.05 10.67
CA HIS A 147 -11.61 5.14 11.91
C HIS A 147 -10.90 6.17 12.79
N GLN A 148 -11.55 7.29 13.07
CA GLN A 148 -11.11 8.17 14.14
C GLN A 148 -11.98 7.89 15.37
N VAL A 149 -11.33 7.44 16.44
CA VAL A 149 -11.95 7.36 17.76
C VAL A 149 -12.21 8.80 18.20
N SER A 150 -13.48 9.11 18.46
CA SER A 150 -13.93 10.35 19.09
C SER A 150 -13.41 10.49 20.51
#